data_AF-A0A235FCV9-F1
#
_entry.id   AF-A0A235FCV9-F1
#
_cell.length_a   1.000
_cell.length_b   1.000
_cell.length_c   1.000
_cell.angle_alpha   90.00
_cell.angle_beta   90.00
_cell.angle_gamma   90.00
#
_symmetry.space_group_name_H-M   'P 1'
#
loop_
_entity.id
_entity.type
_entity.pdbx_description
1 polymer ?
#
loop_
_entity_poly.entity_id
_entity_poly.type
_entity_poly.pdbx_seq_one_letter_code
_entity_poly.pdbx_strand_id
1 'polypeptide(L)'
;MDNAERKKMRTKQVIATNVILLISITVYFIVFNMFEVTSFQFFALLGIIMLLQAITGLIKGDSTSSFIPVFEQVARYEKQKMGDEWFKQRKMNHIWRFIVSGMMFLQAYWNRNTSDNMIQVDISFLLILALLIFAIINTSQYLHIRKVDRSASHMDMKGYTRKSTLMAIAAGIAIATVFIIVTISYVLI
;
A
#
# COMPACT_ATOMS: atom_id res chain seq x y z
N MET A 1 -28.09 0.76 -0.84
CA MET A 1 -27.36 1.81 -1.60
C MET A 1 -27.66 1.59 -3.06
N ASP A 2 -28.20 2.60 -3.72
CA ASP A 2 -28.53 2.51 -5.16
C ASP A 2 -27.26 2.51 -6.03
N ASN A 3 -27.39 2.07 -7.29
CA ASN A 3 -26.32 2.06 -8.29
C ASN A 3 -25.67 3.45 -8.48
N ALA A 4 -26.45 4.53 -8.49
CA ALA A 4 -25.91 5.88 -8.67
C ALA A 4 -25.08 6.32 -7.46
N GLU A 5 -25.56 6.06 -6.25
CA GLU A 5 -24.84 6.34 -5.00
C GLU A 5 -23.55 5.54 -4.90
N ARG A 6 -23.58 4.25 -5.27
CA ARG A 6 -22.39 3.39 -5.30
C ARG A 6 -21.34 3.95 -6.24
N LYS A 7 -21.73 4.33 -7.47
CA LYS A 7 -20.81 4.89 -8.45
C LYS A 7 -20.16 6.17 -7.92
N LYS A 8 -20.96 7.07 -7.33
CA LYS A 8 -20.47 8.31 -6.71
C LYS A 8 -19.46 8.03 -5.58
N MET A 9 -19.76 7.07 -4.70
CA MET A 9 -18.85 6.65 -3.63
C MET A 9 -17.54 6.10 -4.19
N ARG A 10 -17.58 5.20 -5.19
CA ARG A 10 -16.38 4.61 -5.81
C ARG A 10 -15.54 5.66 -6.53
N THR A 11 -16.16 6.61 -7.24
CA THR A 11 -15.45 7.74 -7.86
C THR A 11 -14.72 8.58 -6.81
N LYS A 12 -15.40 8.94 -5.71
CA LYS A 12 -14.76 9.67 -4.61
C LYS A 12 -13.61 8.90 -3.97
N GLN A 13 -13.75 7.58 -3.81
CA GLN A 13 -12.69 6.71 -3.29
C GLN A 13 -11.45 6.75 -4.20
N VAL A 14 -11.63 6.59 -5.52
CA VAL A 14 -10.52 6.65 -6.49
C VAL A 14 -9.86 8.01 -6.48
N ILE A 15 -10.63 9.11 -6.48
CA ILE A 15 -10.09 10.47 -6.43
C ILE A 15 -9.30 10.68 -5.13
N ALA A 16 -9.88 10.33 -3.97
CA ALA A 16 -9.23 10.50 -2.68
C ALA A 16 -7.92 9.70 -2.58
N THR A 17 -7.91 8.43 -3.02
CA THR A 17 -6.69 7.61 -3.02
C THR A 17 -5.60 8.24 -3.90
N ASN A 18 -5.94 8.66 -5.12
CA ASN A 18 -4.95 9.23 -6.04
C ASN A 18 -4.44 10.60 -5.58
N VAL A 19 -5.29 11.46 -5.00
CA VAL A 19 -4.87 12.73 -4.43
C VAL A 19 -3.91 12.52 -3.25
N ILE A 20 -4.22 11.59 -2.34
CA ILE A 20 -3.32 11.25 -1.22
C ILE A 20 -1.99 10.72 -1.72
N LEU A 21 -2.01 9.87 -2.76
CA LEU A 21 -0.81 9.33 -3.37
C LEU A 21 0.06 10.42 -4.00
N LEU A 22 -0.54 11.34 -4.78
CA LEU A 22 0.17 12.50 -5.34
C LEU A 22 0.78 13.36 -4.25
N ILE A 23 0.02 13.70 -3.21
CA ILE A 23 0.52 14.49 -2.07
C ILE A 23 1.69 13.77 -1.41
N SER A 24 1.58 12.47 -1.19
CA SER A 24 2.63 11.67 -0.54
C SER A 24 3.92 11.63 -1.38
N ILE A 25 3.80 11.49 -2.71
CA ILE A 25 4.94 11.53 -3.63
C ILE A 25 5.57 12.92 -3.65
N THR A 26 4.77 13.99 -3.71
CA THR A 26 5.28 15.38 -3.66
C THR A 26 6.01 15.67 -2.35
N VAL A 27 5.43 15.28 -1.21
CA VAL A 27 6.06 15.44 0.11
C VAL A 27 7.36 14.65 0.17
N TYR A 28 7.38 13.41 -0.33
CA TYR A 28 8.60 12.63 -0.47
C TYR A 28 9.65 13.41 -1.27
N PHE A 29 9.33 13.87 -2.49
CA PHE A 29 10.28 14.65 -3.29
C PHE A 29 10.82 15.88 -2.57
N ILE A 30 9.96 16.66 -1.91
CA ILE A 30 10.39 17.87 -1.19
C ILE A 30 11.32 17.53 -0.04
N VAL A 31 10.93 16.57 0.81
CA VAL A 31 11.73 16.17 1.98
C VAL A 31 13.10 15.69 1.55
N PHE A 32 13.15 14.85 0.53
CA PHE A 32 14.42 14.33 0.05
C PHE A 32 15.26 15.45 -0.61
N ASN A 33 14.70 16.28 -1.49
CA ASN A 33 15.51 17.32 -2.14
C ASN A 33 15.97 18.45 -1.19
N MET A 34 15.26 18.69 -0.09
CA MET A 34 15.60 19.77 0.85
C MET A 34 16.47 19.33 2.03
N PHE A 35 16.47 18.04 2.37
CA PHE A 35 17.17 17.52 3.54
C PHE A 35 18.13 16.39 3.15
N GLU A 36 19.34 16.42 3.68
CA GLU A 36 20.30 15.32 3.55
C GLU A 36 19.89 14.15 4.44
N VAL A 37 18.93 13.36 3.95
CA VAL A 37 18.43 12.19 4.65
C VAL A 37 19.30 10.98 4.33
N THR A 38 19.91 10.40 5.36
CA THR A 38 20.69 9.16 5.21
C THR A 38 19.76 7.97 5.01
N SER A 39 20.28 6.91 4.37
CA SER A 39 19.53 5.65 4.20
C SER A 39 19.03 5.07 5.53
N PHE A 40 19.84 5.16 6.60
CA PHE A 40 19.43 4.79 7.95
C PHE A 40 18.19 5.55 8.41
N GLN A 41 18.22 6.89 8.34
CA GLN A 41 17.13 7.75 8.80
C GLN A 41 15.84 7.48 8.04
N PHE A 42 15.93 7.31 6.72
CA PHE A 42 14.77 7.00 5.89
C PHE A 42 14.09 5.70 6.29
N PHE A 43 14.85 4.60 6.33
CA PHE A 43 14.29 3.29 6.64
C PHE A 43 13.79 3.21 8.09
N ALA A 44 14.48 3.87 9.04
CA ALA A 44 14.01 3.97 10.42
C ALA A 44 12.66 4.71 10.50
N LEU A 45 12.54 5.86 9.82
CA LEU A 45 11.31 6.65 9.79
C LEU A 45 10.15 5.87 9.16
N LEU A 46 10.38 5.23 8.01
CA LEU A 46 9.37 4.37 7.39
C LEU A 46 8.97 3.21 8.30
N GLY A 47 9.94 2.56 8.93
CA GLY A 47 9.70 1.49 9.90
C GLY A 47 8.78 1.93 11.03
N ILE A 48 9.02 3.11 11.60
CA ILE A 48 8.20 3.71 12.66
C ILE A 48 6.78 4.01 12.14
N ILE A 49 6.65 4.69 11.00
CA ILE A 49 5.35 5.03 10.42
C ILE A 49 4.52 3.76 10.18
N MET A 50 5.12 2.72 9.59
CA MET A 50 4.44 1.46 9.31
C MET A 50 4.07 0.70 10.58
N LEU A 51 4.94 0.72 11.60
CA LEU A 51 4.66 0.10 12.89
C LEU A 51 3.46 0.75 13.57
N LEU A 52 3.43 2.09 13.62
CA LEU A 52 2.33 2.85 14.20
C LEU A 52 1.02 2.55 13.45
N GLN A 53 1.04 2.50 12.11
CA GLN A 53 -0.12 2.13 11.31
C GLN A 53 -0.58 0.69 11.52
N ALA A 54 0.34 -0.24 11.78
CA ALA A 54 0.01 -1.62 12.10
C ALA A 54 -0.65 -1.72 13.48
N ILE A 55 -0.05 -1.12 14.51
CA ILE A 55 -0.55 -1.13 15.89
C ILE A 55 -1.92 -0.45 15.97
N THR A 56 -2.04 0.79 15.49
CA THR A 56 -3.33 1.52 15.51
C THR A 56 -4.41 0.79 14.72
N GLY A 57 -4.04 0.12 13.64
CA GLY A 57 -4.93 -0.71 12.84
C GLY A 57 -5.46 -1.94 13.58
N LEU A 58 -4.57 -2.66 14.26
CA LEU A 58 -4.90 -3.81 15.10
C LEU A 58 -5.78 -3.41 16.29
N ILE A 59 -5.45 -2.30 16.96
CA ILE A 59 -6.25 -1.75 18.08
C ILE A 59 -7.66 -1.37 17.60
N LYS A 60 -7.79 -0.75 16.42
CA LYS A 60 -9.10 -0.40 15.85
C LYS A 60 -9.98 -1.62 15.53
N GLY A 61 -9.42 -2.83 15.44
CA GLY A 61 -10.14 -4.09 15.33
C GLY A 61 -11.15 -4.12 14.18
N ASP A 62 -12.44 -4.07 14.52
CA ASP A 62 -13.56 -4.13 13.58
C ASP A 62 -14.18 -2.78 13.19
N SER A 63 -13.61 -1.68 13.69
CA SER A 63 -14.12 -0.34 13.44
C SER A 63 -13.94 0.10 11.99
N THR A 64 -15.01 0.67 11.41
CA THR A 64 -15.00 1.31 10.09
C THR A 64 -14.63 2.80 10.14
N SER A 65 -14.38 3.34 11.33
CA SER A 65 -14.07 4.75 11.54
C SER A 65 -12.79 5.16 10.82
N SER A 66 -12.91 6.23 10.03
CA SER A 66 -11.81 6.84 9.28
C SER A 66 -11.81 8.34 9.49
N PHE A 67 -10.63 8.95 9.45
CA PHE A 67 -10.49 10.40 9.46
C PHE A 67 -11.08 11.04 8.18
N ILE A 68 -11.01 10.31 7.06
CA ILE A 68 -11.54 10.79 5.77
C ILE A 68 -12.90 10.12 5.53
N PRO A 69 -14.01 10.89 5.48
CA PRO A 69 -15.37 10.35 5.43
C PRO A 69 -15.64 9.38 4.29
N VAL A 70 -15.02 9.59 3.12
CA VAL A 70 -15.20 8.68 1.97
C VAL A 70 -14.71 7.26 2.27
N PHE A 71 -13.61 7.12 3.00
CA PHE A 71 -13.08 5.80 3.35
C PHE A 71 -13.91 5.11 4.42
N GLU A 72 -14.51 5.86 5.34
CA GLU A 72 -15.48 5.30 6.28
C GLU A 72 -16.74 4.80 5.57
N GLN A 73 -17.27 5.59 4.61
CA GLN A 73 -18.42 5.18 3.80
C GLN A 73 -18.12 3.87 3.03
N VAL A 74 -16.95 3.80 2.39
CA VAL A 74 -16.49 2.59 1.69
C VAL A 74 -16.33 1.43 2.66
N ALA A 75 -15.70 1.64 3.81
CA ALA A 75 -15.46 0.59 4.81
C ALA A 75 -16.78 0.00 5.34
N ARG A 76 -17.80 0.83 5.61
CA ARG A 76 -19.14 0.37 6.00
C ARG A 76 -19.78 -0.49 4.92
N TYR A 77 -19.73 -0.04 3.67
CA TYR A 77 -20.27 -0.78 2.54
C TYR A 77 -19.55 -2.12 2.31
N GLU A 78 -18.21 -2.12 2.32
CA GLU A 78 -17.41 -3.33 2.11
C GLU A 78 -17.58 -4.33 3.25
N LYS A 79 -17.66 -3.85 4.51
CA LYS A 79 -17.98 -4.70 5.66
C LYS A 79 -19.35 -5.37 5.50
N GLN A 80 -20.35 -4.62 5.06
CA GLN A 80 -21.68 -5.17 4.78
C GLN A 80 -21.67 -6.19 3.62
N LYS A 81 -20.80 -6.05 2.62
CA LYS A 81 -20.75 -6.99 1.48
C LYS A 81 -19.91 -8.24 1.77
N MET A 82 -18.83 -8.10 2.51
CA MET A 82 -17.84 -9.17 2.70
C MET A 82 -18.05 -9.96 3.99
N GLY A 83 -18.73 -9.40 5.00
CA GLY A 83 -18.90 -10.04 6.31
C GLY A 83 -17.55 -10.33 6.97
N ASP A 84 -17.35 -11.54 7.49
CA ASP A 84 -16.13 -11.95 8.20
C ASP A 84 -14.85 -11.83 7.36
N GLU A 85 -14.96 -11.93 6.04
CA GLU A 85 -13.81 -11.77 5.14
C GLU A 85 -13.27 -10.34 5.15
N TRP A 86 -14.11 -9.35 5.46
CA TRP A 86 -13.65 -7.98 5.67
C TRP A 86 -12.65 -7.90 6.83
N PHE A 87 -12.98 -8.54 7.96
CA PHE A 87 -12.11 -8.56 9.13
C PHE A 87 -10.81 -9.31 8.86
N LYS A 88 -10.89 -10.49 8.21
CA LYS A 88 -9.70 -11.25 7.79
C LYS A 88 -8.79 -10.42 6.90
N GLN A 89 -9.35 -9.73 5.92
CA GLN A 89 -8.58 -8.88 5.00
C GLN A 89 -7.91 -7.73 5.75
N ARG A 90 -8.62 -7.02 6.64
CA ARG A 90 -8.03 -5.95 7.46
C ARG A 90 -6.90 -6.47 8.35
N LYS A 91 -7.14 -7.58 9.07
CA LYS A 91 -6.15 -8.19 9.95
C LYS A 91 -4.90 -8.57 9.16
N MET A 92 -5.07 -9.21 8.01
CA MET A 92 -3.97 -9.56 7.10
C MET A 92 -3.19 -8.33 6.64
N ASN A 93 -3.88 -7.23 6.26
CA ASN A 93 -3.22 -5.99 5.88
C ASN A 93 -2.37 -5.40 7.02
N HIS A 94 -2.84 -5.45 8.27
CA HIS A 94 -2.07 -4.97 9.41
C HIS A 94 -0.89 -5.88 9.76
N ILE A 95 -1.03 -7.19 9.62
CA ILE A 95 0.08 -8.15 9.75
C ILE A 95 1.16 -7.86 8.70
N TRP A 96 0.77 -7.63 7.43
CA TRP A 96 1.73 -7.28 6.39
C TRP A 96 2.44 -5.95 6.68
N ARG A 97 1.73 -4.94 7.17
CA ARG A 97 2.38 -3.68 7.60
C ARG A 97 3.39 -3.90 8.71
N PHE A 98 3.10 -4.78 9.67
CA PHE A 98 4.03 -5.16 10.72
C PHE A 98 5.27 -5.87 10.16
N ILE A 99 5.09 -6.83 9.25
CA ILE A 99 6.20 -7.53 8.57
C ILE A 99 7.08 -6.53 7.81
N VAL A 100 6.48 -5.65 7.00
CA VAL A 100 7.23 -4.66 6.22
C VAL A 100 7.94 -3.66 7.14
N SER A 101 7.32 -3.26 8.26
CA SER A 101 7.99 -2.44 9.29
C SER A 101 9.26 -3.13 9.83
N GLY A 102 9.19 -4.42 10.15
CA GLY A 102 10.36 -5.21 10.54
C GLY A 102 11.45 -5.24 9.46
N MET A 103 11.06 -5.38 8.19
CA MET A 103 11.99 -5.29 7.06
C MET A 103 12.64 -3.91 6.94
N MET A 104 11.89 -2.82 7.16
CA MET A 104 12.43 -1.46 7.15
C MET A 104 13.44 -1.26 8.29
N PHE A 105 13.17 -1.76 9.51
CA PHE A 105 14.15 -1.70 10.60
C PHE A 105 15.41 -2.51 10.31
N LEU A 106 15.27 -3.66 9.65
CA LEU A 106 16.43 -4.45 9.22
C LEU A 106 17.27 -3.69 8.19
N GLN A 107 16.62 -3.03 7.22
CA GLN A 107 17.30 -2.15 6.25
C GLN A 107 18.00 -0.98 6.94
N ALA A 108 17.36 -0.34 7.92
CA ALA A 108 17.99 0.69 8.72
C ALA A 108 19.23 0.14 9.45
N TYR A 109 19.10 -1.00 10.12
CA TYR A 109 20.21 -1.62 10.85
C TYR A 109 21.42 -1.92 9.96
N TRP A 110 21.21 -2.43 8.74
CA TRP A 110 22.30 -2.67 7.79
C TRP A 110 22.96 -1.39 7.30
N ASN A 111 22.22 -0.29 7.18
CA ASN A 111 22.71 1.00 6.71
C ASN A 111 23.17 1.95 7.84
N ARG A 112 23.23 1.49 9.10
CA ARG A 112 23.47 2.35 10.28
C ARG A 112 24.82 3.08 10.28
N ASN A 113 25.81 2.51 9.61
CA ASN A 113 27.18 3.05 9.54
C ASN A 113 27.47 3.70 8.17
N THR A 114 26.49 3.72 7.27
CA THR A 114 26.65 4.28 5.94
C THR A 114 26.31 5.76 5.98
N SER A 115 27.22 6.62 5.52
CA SER A 115 26.96 8.05 5.32
C SER A 115 26.28 8.36 3.99
N ASP A 116 25.89 7.32 3.23
CA ASP A 116 25.28 7.48 1.92
C ASP A 116 23.90 8.13 2.06
N ASN A 117 23.81 9.31 1.45
CA ASN A 117 22.55 10.00 1.26
C ASN A 117 21.69 9.15 0.33
N MET A 118 20.41 9.02 0.68
CA MET A 118 19.47 8.19 -0.07
C MET A 118 19.24 8.70 -1.52
N ILE A 119 19.63 9.95 -1.79
CA ILE A 119 19.34 10.67 -3.02
C ILE A 119 20.63 10.89 -3.79
N GLN A 120 21.06 9.83 -4.45
CA GLN A 120 21.77 9.96 -5.72
C GLN A 120 21.01 9.20 -6.81
N VAL A 121 19.70 9.02 -6.62
CA VAL A 121 18.84 8.30 -7.55
C VAL A 121 18.29 9.29 -8.58
N ASP A 122 18.51 8.99 -9.86
CA ASP A 122 18.06 9.79 -10.99
C ASP A 122 16.56 10.12 -10.90
N ILE A 123 16.19 11.38 -11.17
CA ILE A 123 14.79 11.83 -11.23
C ILE A 123 13.97 10.95 -12.19
N SER A 124 14.56 10.54 -13.30
CA SER A 124 13.97 9.63 -14.29
C SER A 124 13.60 8.29 -13.66
N PHE A 125 14.47 7.73 -12.83
CA PHE A 125 14.19 6.49 -12.10
C PHE A 125 13.06 6.69 -11.08
N LEU A 126 13.07 7.78 -10.33
CA LEU A 126 12.02 8.10 -9.36
C LEU A 126 10.65 8.29 -10.03
N LEU A 127 10.60 8.92 -11.21
CA LEU A 127 9.38 9.07 -11.99
C LEU A 127 8.85 7.72 -12.49
N ILE A 128 9.72 6.84 -13.00
CA ILE A 128 9.34 5.49 -13.40
C ILE A 128 8.77 4.72 -12.21
N LEU A 129 9.44 4.78 -11.06
CA LEU A 129 8.98 4.13 -9.82
C LEU A 129 7.61 4.68 -9.38
N ALA A 130 7.42 6.00 -9.43
CA ALA A 130 6.15 6.63 -9.10
C ALA A 130 5.02 6.14 -10.04
N LEU A 131 5.26 6.09 -11.35
CA LEU A 131 4.29 5.58 -12.33
C LEU A 131 3.94 4.11 -12.10
N LEU A 132 4.93 3.27 -11.78
CA LEU A 132 4.71 1.87 -11.43
C LEU A 132 3.84 1.73 -10.17
N ILE A 133 4.14 2.50 -9.12
CA ILE A 133 3.34 2.52 -7.88
C ILE A 133 1.90 2.96 -8.19
N PHE A 134 1.72 4.00 -9.02
CA PHE A 134 0.40 4.44 -9.49
C PHE A 134 -0.36 3.33 -10.20
N ALA A 135 0.28 2.63 -11.13
CA ALA A 135 -0.33 1.55 -11.89
C ALA A 135 -0.74 0.39 -10.98
N ILE A 136 0.13 -0.01 -10.04
CA ILE A 136 -0.14 -1.09 -9.08
C ILE A 136 -1.33 -0.73 -8.18
N ILE A 137 -1.33 0.47 -7.59
CA ILE A 137 -2.41 0.91 -6.68
C ILE A 137 -3.74 0.97 -7.42
N ASN A 138 -3.78 1.61 -8.60
CA ASN A 138 -5.03 1.74 -9.35
C ASN A 138 -5.54 0.39 -9.87
N THR A 139 -4.66 -0.49 -10.33
CA THR A 139 -5.05 -1.84 -10.77
C THR A 139 -5.58 -2.68 -9.61
N SER A 140 -4.88 -2.67 -8.46
CA SER A 140 -5.32 -3.36 -7.25
C SER A 140 -6.68 -2.86 -6.77
N GLN A 141 -6.86 -1.53 -6.72
CA GLN A 141 -8.12 -0.91 -6.35
C GLN A 141 -9.24 -1.27 -7.33
N TYR A 142 -8.99 -1.24 -8.64
CA TYR A 142 -9.97 -1.64 -9.65
C TYR A 142 -10.40 -3.11 -9.48
N LEU A 143 -9.45 -4.02 -9.33
CA LEU A 143 -9.74 -5.45 -9.14
C LEU A 143 -10.54 -5.71 -7.86
N HIS A 144 -10.19 -5.02 -6.77
CA HIS A 144 -10.92 -5.11 -5.51
C HIS A 144 -12.36 -4.57 -5.64
N ILE A 145 -12.54 -3.36 -6.18
CA ILE A 145 -13.86 -2.75 -6.40
C ILE A 145 -14.72 -3.66 -7.27
N ARG A 146 -14.17 -4.15 -8.39
CA ARG A 146 -14.88 -5.04 -9.31
C ARG A 146 -15.31 -6.34 -8.62
N LYS A 147 -14.47 -6.90 -7.74
CA LYS A 147 -14.79 -8.13 -7.02
C LYS A 147 -15.88 -7.91 -5.97
N VAL A 148 -15.80 -6.83 -5.18
CA VAL A 148 -16.77 -6.51 -4.12
C VAL A 148 -18.12 -6.08 -4.70
N ASP A 149 -18.12 -5.27 -5.75
CA ASP A 149 -19.38 -4.75 -6.31
C ASP A 149 -20.15 -5.80 -7.11
N ARG A 150 -19.48 -6.87 -7.59
CA ARG A 150 -20.12 -7.98 -8.31
C ARG A 150 -20.60 -9.12 -7.42
N SER A 151 -20.20 -9.20 -6.15
CA SER A 151 -20.73 -10.26 -5.26
C SER A 151 -22.20 -10.05 -4.95
N ALA A 152 -22.98 -11.11 -5.17
CA ALA A 152 -24.38 -11.17 -4.82
C ALA A 152 -24.55 -11.48 -3.34
N SER A 153 -23.65 -12.29 -2.76
CA SER A 153 -23.73 -12.72 -1.36
C SER A 153 -22.38 -12.75 -0.65
N HIS A 154 -22.42 -12.80 0.69
CA HIS A 154 -21.24 -13.05 1.52
C HIS A 154 -20.54 -14.38 1.19
N MET A 155 -21.27 -15.38 0.69
CA MET A 155 -20.70 -16.67 0.31
C MET A 155 -19.74 -16.55 -0.88
N ASP A 156 -19.95 -15.58 -1.78
CA ASP A 156 -19.07 -15.31 -2.92
C ASP A 156 -17.68 -14.78 -2.52
N MET A 157 -17.57 -14.36 -1.25
CA MET A 157 -16.35 -13.81 -0.65
C MET A 157 -15.57 -14.85 0.15
N LYS A 158 -16.12 -16.03 0.41
CA LYS A 158 -15.45 -17.05 1.23
C LYS A 158 -14.06 -17.40 0.69
N GLY A 159 -13.03 -17.20 1.51
CA GLY A 159 -11.63 -17.45 1.13
C GLY A 159 -11.03 -16.43 0.16
N TYR A 160 -11.73 -15.34 -0.16
CA TYR A 160 -11.23 -14.26 -0.99
C TYR A 160 -9.93 -13.66 -0.43
N THR A 161 -9.86 -13.45 0.88
CA THR A 161 -8.66 -12.88 1.53
C THR A 161 -7.41 -13.72 1.27
N ARG A 162 -7.51 -15.04 1.42
CA ARG A 162 -6.38 -15.95 1.21
C ARG A 162 -5.95 -15.96 -0.27
N LYS A 163 -6.91 -16.05 -1.19
CA LYS A 163 -6.63 -16.07 -2.64
C LYS A 163 -5.99 -14.75 -3.10
N SER A 164 -6.55 -13.61 -2.69
CA SER A 164 -6.01 -12.29 -3.04
C SER A 164 -4.62 -12.06 -2.46
N THR A 165 -4.39 -12.46 -1.21
CA THR A 165 -3.06 -12.40 -0.59
C THR A 165 -2.04 -13.26 -1.35
N LEU A 166 -2.40 -14.49 -1.73
CA LEU A 166 -1.49 -15.37 -2.48
C LEU A 166 -1.18 -14.82 -3.88
N MET A 167 -2.17 -14.25 -4.57
CA MET A 167 -1.94 -13.56 -5.85
C MET A 167 -1.02 -12.35 -5.69
N ALA A 168 -1.20 -11.56 -4.62
CA ALA A 168 -0.34 -10.41 -4.35
C ALA A 168 1.11 -10.83 -4.05
N ILE A 169 1.32 -11.90 -3.29
CA ILE A 169 2.66 -12.46 -3.04
C ILE A 169 3.29 -12.94 -4.35
N ALA A 170 2.55 -13.70 -5.17
CA ALA A 170 3.07 -14.20 -6.44
C ALA A 170 3.45 -13.05 -7.39
N ALA A 171 2.60 -12.03 -7.49
CA ALA A 171 2.89 -10.83 -8.29
C ALA A 171 4.10 -10.07 -7.73
N GLY A 172 4.21 -9.92 -6.41
CA GLY A 172 5.34 -9.28 -5.76
C GLY A 172 6.67 -10.00 -6.01
N ILE A 173 6.68 -11.33 -5.93
CA ILE A 173 7.84 -12.16 -6.26
C ILE A 173 8.22 -11.97 -7.73
N ALA A 174 7.26 -12.03 -8.66
CA ALA A 174 7.53 -11.84 -10.08
C ALA A 174 8.16 -10.46 -10.36
N ILE A 175 7.62 -9.40 -9.76
CA ILE A 175 8.16 -8.04 -9.87
C ILE A 175 9.57 -7.98 -9.28
N ALA A 176 9.79 -8.52 -8.08
CA ALA A 176 11.10 -8.54 -7.43
C ALA A 176 12.15 -9.27 -8.28
N THR A 177 11.81 -10.41 -8.88
CA THR A 177 12.69 -11.14 -9.79
C THR A 177 13.09 -10.29 -11.00
N VAL A 178 12.15 -9.56 -11.61
CA VAL A 178 12.45 -8.64 -12.71
C VAL A 178 13.41 -7.54 -12.26
N PHE A 179 13.19 -6.93 -11.09
CA PHE A 179 14.10 -5.92 -10.55
C PHE A 179 15.50 -6.46 -10.27
N ILE A 180 15.61 -7.68 -9.73
CA ILE A 180 16.90 -8.34 -9.49
C ILE A 180 17.64 -8.57 -10.81
N ILE A 181 16.97 -9.12 -11.82
CA ILE A 181 17.57 -9.37 -13.14
C ILE A 181 18.05 -8.06 -13.77
N VAL A 182 17.19 -7.03 -13.81
CA VAL A 182 17.54 -5.73 -14.39
C VAL A 182 18.72 -5.09 -13.65
N THR A 183 18.72 -5.13 -12.32
CA THR A 183 19.82 -4.58 -11.51
C THR A 183 21.13 -5.32 -11.76
N ILE A 184 21.11 -6.66 -11.77
CA ILE A 184 22.30 -7.48 -12.04
C ILE A 184 22.84 -7.19 -13.46
N SER A 185 21.97 -7.17 -14.47
CA SER A 185 22.37 -6.85 -15.84
C SER A 185 22.95 -5.44 -15.95
N TYR A 186 22.38 -4.45 -15.26
CA TYR A 186 22.89 -3.09 -15.27
C TYR A 186 24.24 -2.93 -14.56
N VAL A 187 24.50 -3.69 -13.49
CA VAL A 187 25.75 -3.62 -12.74
C VAL A 187 26.88 -4.42 -13.40
N LEU A 188 26.56 -5.50 -14.11
CA LEU A 188 27.55 -6.37 -14.76
C LEU A 188 27.93 -5.94 -16.19
N ILE A 189 27.20 -5.01 -16.80
CA ILE A 189 27.49 -4.42 -18.12
C ILE A 189 28.18 -3.07 -17.91
#